data_AF-A0A2W5WK34-F1
#
_entry.id   AF-A0A2W5WK34-F1
#
_cell.length_a   1.000
_cell.length_b   1.000
_cell.length_c   1.000
_cell.angle_alpha   90.00
_cell.angle_beta   90.00
_cell.angle_gamma   90.00
#
_symmetry.space_group_name_H-M   'P 1'
#
loop_
_entity.id
_entity.type
_entity.pdbx_description
1 polymer ?
#
loop_
_entity_poly.entity_id
_entity_poly.type
_entity_poly.pdbx_seq_one_letter_code
_entity_poly.pdbx_strand_id
1 'polypeptide(L)'
;MSTVLGMDVNAARDLVRVMNVDADTITQITSRLTQQLQATPWYGPDAQRFNADWSGQYVPALQRVVEALQANAASLAQQADDQELASS
;
A
#
# COMPACT_ATOMS: atom_id res chain seq x y z
N MET A 1 -16.44 15.84 -27.39
CA MET A 1 -15.98 15.84 -25.98
C MET A 1 -17.19 15.49 -25.12
N SER A 2 -17.34 14.22 -24.76
CA SER A 2 -18.44 13.77 -23.91
C SER A 2 -18.10 14.05 -22.46
N THR A 3 -18.78 15.02 -21.87
CA THR A 3 -18.79 15.29 -20.44
C THR A 3 -19.40 14.07 -19.74
N VAL A 4 -18.57 13.17 -19.21
CA VAL A 4 -19.06 12.07 -18.37
C VAL A 4 -19.49 12.69 -17.05
N LEU A 5 -20.80 12.82 -16.85
CA LEU A 5 -21.40 13.12 -15.54
C LEU A 5 -21.34 11.82 -14.72
N GLY A 6 -20.17 11.49 -14.17
CA GLY A 6 -19.91 10.25 -13.43
C GLY A 6 -18.43 9.88 -13.37
N MET A 7 -18.10 8.88 -12.56
CA MET A 7 -16.75 8.30 -12.49
C MET A 7 -16.43 7.51 -13.77
N ASP A 8 -15.21 7.63 -14.29
CA ASP A 8 -14.69 6.72 -15.31
C ASP A 8 -14.36 5.36 -14.65
N VAL A 9 -15.24 4.37 -14.86
CA VAL A 9 -15.15 3.02 -14.27
C VAL A 9 -13.85 2.31 -14.66
N ASN A 10 -13.36 2.51 -15.89
CA ASN A 10 -12.13 1.87 -16.34
C ASN A 10 -10.91 2.50 -15.66
N ALA A 11 -10.86 3.83 -15.60
CA ALA A 11 -9.80 4.53 -14.88
C ALA A 11 -9.79 4.19 -13.39
N ALA A 12 -10.96 4.04 -12.76
CA ALA A 12 -11.09 3.60 -11.37
C ALA A 12 -10.53 2.19 -11.17
N ARG A 13 -10.90 1.23 -12.02
CA ARG A 13 -10.38 -0.15 -11.98
C ARG A 13 -8.87 -0.21 -12.21
N ASP A 14 -8.33 0.63 -13.07
CA ASP A 14 -6.88 0.75 -13.27
C ASP A 14 -6.17 1.29 -12.03
N LEU A 15 -6.71 2.32 -11.37
CA LEU A 15 -6.17 2.85 -10.13
C LEU A 15 -6.21 1.80 -9.00
N VAL A 16 -7.30 1.04 -8.86
CA VAL A 16 -7.39 -0.08 -7.91
C VAL A 16 -6.24 -1.07 -8.10
N ARG A 17 -5.92 -1.41 -9.35
CA ARG A 17 -4.80 -2.33 -9.67
C ARG A 17 -3.47 -1.75 -9.21
N VAL A 18 -3.22 -0.46 -9.49
CA VAL A 18 -1.99 0.23 -9.08
C VAL A 18 -1.85 0.25 -7.56
N MET A 19 -2.91 0.61 -6.83
CA MET A 19 -2.90 0.65 -5.36
C MET A 19 -2.55 -0.70 -4.73
N ASN A 20 -3.08 -1.80 -5.28
CA ASN A 20 -2.76 -3.14 -4.81
C ASN A 20 -1.29 -3.53 -5.14
N VAL A 21 -0.80 -3.22 -6.34
CA VAL A 21 0.61 -3.46 -6.71
C VAL A 21 1.57 -2.69 -5.82
N ASP A 22 1.27 -1.44 -5.50
CA ASP A 22 2.11 -0.61 -4.64
C ASP A 22 2.09 -1.11 -3.18
N ALA A 23 0.92 -1.56 -2.69
CA ALA A 23 0.80 -2.20 -1.38
C ALA A 23 1.66 -3.47 -1.27
N ASP A 24 1.65 -4.32 -2.30
CA ASP A 24 2.51 -5.50 -2.37
C ASP A 24 3.99 -5.12 -2.44
N THR A 25 4.33 -4.09 -3.21
CA THR A 25 5.69 -3.58 -3.34
C THR A 25 6.24 -3.08 -2.00
N ILE A 26 5.45 -2.32 -1.24
CA ILE A 26 5.82 -1.87 0.11
C ILE A 26 6.06 -3.07 1.03
N THR A 27 5.20 -4.09 0.96
CA THR A 27 5.34 -5.31 1.77
C THR A 27 6.64 -6.04 1.44
N GLN A 28 6.97 -6.19 0.16
CA GLN A 28 8.21 -6.82 -0.29
C GLN A 28 9.46 -6.05 0.13
N ILE A 29 9.47 -4.72 -0.03
CA ILE A 29 10.57 -3.85 0.39
C ILE A 29 10.78 -3.94 1.90
N THR A 30 9.69 -3.88 2.68
CA THR A 30 9.75 -3.97 4.15
C THR A 30 10.36 -5.31 4.60
N SER A 31 9.95 -6.42 3.98
CA SER A 31 10.51 -7.74 4.26
C SER A 31 11.99 -7.83 3.90
N ARG A 32 12.37 -7.37 2.70
CA ARG A 32 13.77 -7.36 2.24
C ARG A 32 14.67 -6.54 3.17
N LEU A 33 14.24 -5.34 3.54
CA LEU A 33 15.00 -4.47 4.45
C LEU A 33 15.15 -5.10 5.84
N THR A 34 14.07 -5.70 6.36
CA THR A 34 14.11 -6.40 7.64
C THR A 34 15.11 -7.56 7.63
N GLN A 35 15.09 -8.40 6.58
CA GLN A 35 16.04 -9.50 6.43
C GLN A 35 17.49 -9.01 6.31
N GLN A 36 17.72 -7.95 5.52
CA GLN A 36 19.06 -7.36 5.38
C GLN A 36 19.56 -6.81 6.71
N LEU A 37 18.72 -6.13 7.49
CA LEU A 37 19.08 -5.60 8.81
C LEU A 37 19.45 -6.71 9.78
N GLN A 38 18.67 -7.80 9.81
CA GLN A 38 18.95 -8.96 10.66
C GLN A 38 20.26 -9.67 10.28
N ALA A 39 20.61 -9.69 8.99
CA ALA A 39 21.84 -10.30 8.49
C ALA A 39 23.09 -9.41 8.65
N THR A 40 22.92 -8.14 9.03
CA THR A 40 24.03 -7.18 9.05
C THR A 40 24.74 -7.20 10.42
N PRO A 41 26.07 -7.40 10.47
CA PRO A 41 26.82 -7.47 11.73
C PRO A 41 27.12 -6.07 12.27
N TRP A 42 26.09 -5.37 12.75
CA TRP A 42 26.24 -4.10 13.46
C TRP A 42 26.20 -4.31 14.97
N TYR A 43 27.15 -3.69 15.68
CA TYR A 43 27.31 -3.84 17.11
C TYR A 43 27.22 -2.49 17.81
N GLY A 44 26.86 -2.53 19.10
CA GLY A 44 26.82 -1.34 19.95
C GLY A 44 25.43 -0.69 20.06
N PRO A 45 25.33 0.40 20.86
CA PRO A 45 24.05 1.01 21.22
C PRO A 45 23.26 1.56 20.04
N ASP A 46 23.94 2.11 19.02
CA ASP A 46 23.28 2.68 17.84
C ASP A 46 22.60 1.60 16.99
N ALA A 47 23.23 0.43 16.87
CA ALA A 47 22.66 -0.72 16.18
C ALA A 47 21.41 -1.24 16.89
N GLN A 48 21.44 -1.29 18.22
CA GLN A 48 20.28 -1.67 19.03
C GLN A 48 19.13 -0.67 18.88
N ARG A 49 19.44 0.62 18.92
CA ARG A 49 18.46 1.69 18.73
C ARG A 49 17.83 1.65 17.35
N PHE A 50 18.63 1.52 16.30
CA PHE A 50 18.12 1.44 14.94
C PHE A 50 17.21 0.22 14.73
N ASN A 51 17.59 -0.95 15.26
CA ASN A 51 16.73 -2.14 15.18
C ASN A 51 15.40 -1.93 15.94
N ALA A 52 15.46 -1.30 17.11
CA ALA A 52 14.26 -0.99 17.89
C ALA A 52 13.34 -0.01 17.14
N ASP A 53 13.88 1.06 16.56
CA ASP A 53 13.15 2.04 15.76
C ASP A 53 12.56 1.37 14.49
N TRP A 54 13.33 0.51 13.83
CA TRP A 54 12.87 -0.24 12.66
C TRP A 54 11.66 -1.12 12.98
N SER A 55 11.76 -1.99 14.01
CA SER A 55 10.67 -2.89 14.37
C SER A 55 9.50 -2.19 15.04
N GLY A 56 9.75 -1.13 15.81
CA GLY A 56 8.76 -0.47 16.66
C GLY A 56 8.03 0.69 15.99
N GLN A 57 8.67 1.36 15.03
CA GLN A 57 8.13 2.56 14.38
C GLN A 57 7.96 2.36 12.87
N TYR A 58 9.01 1.98 12.15
CA TYR A 58 9.00 2.02 10.69
C TYR A 58 8.19 0.88 10.07
N VAL A 59 8.38 -0.37 10.52
CA VAL A 59 7.59 -1.51 10.03
C VAL A 59 6.08 -1.28 10.27
N PRO A 60 5.61 -0.90 11.49
CA PRO A 60 4.21 -0.59 11.71
C PRO A 60 3.68 0.58 10.87
N ALA A 61 4.50 1.61 10.61
CA ALA A 61 4.09 2.72 9.76
C ALA A 61 3.88 2.27 8.31
N LEU A 62 4.78 1.46 7.76
CA LEU A 62 4.66 0.90 6.41
C LEU A 62 3.45 -0.03 6.29
N GLN A 63 3.19 -0.86 7.31
CA GLN A 63 1.99 -1.70 7.37
C GLN A 63 0.70 -0.88 7.32
N ARG A 64 0.62 0.23 8.06
CA ARG A 64 -0.55 1.12 7.99
C ARG A 64 -0.75 1.73 6.60
N VAL A 65 0.34 2.02 5.86
CA VAL A 65 0.24 2.50 4.48
C VAL A 65 -0.32 1.40 3.56
N VAL A 66 0.15 0.17 3.70
CA VAL A 66 -0.36 -1.00 2.96
C VAL A 66 -1.87 -1.19 3.23
N GLU A 67 -2.27 -1.17 4.51
CA GLU A 67 -3.67 -1.30 4.92
C GLU A 67 -4.53 -0.17 4.33
N ALA A 68 -4.03 1.08 4.37
CA ALA A 68 -4.73 2.21 3.79
C ALA A 68 -4.91 2.09 2.27
N LEU A 69 -3.87 1.66 1.54
CA LEU A 69 -3.96 1.44 0.10
C LEU A 69 -4.99 0.36 -0.23
N GLN A 70 -4.94 -0.79 0.45
CA GLN A 70 -5.87 -1.90 0.21
C GLN A 70 -7.32 -1.52 0.55
N ALA A 71 -7.54 -0.81 1.67
CA ALA A 71 -8.88 -0.38 2.07
C ALA A 71 -9.48 0.63 1.07
N ASN A 72 -8.68 1.59 0.60
CA ASN A 72 -9.14 2.55 -0.40
C ASN A 72 -9.35 1.89 -1.78
N ALA A 73 -8.52 0.92 -2.16
CA ALA A 73 -8.68 0.15 -3.38
C ALA A 73 -9.99 -0.64 -3.37
N ALA A 74 -10.33 -1.29 -2.24
CA ALA A 74 -11.61 -2.00 -2.08
C ALA A 74 -12.81 -1.04 -2.15
N SER A 75 -12.73 0.11 -1.49
CA SER A 75 -13.77 1.15 -1.54
C SER A 75 -13.99 1.67 -2.97
N LEU A 76 -12.92 1.97 -3.69
CA LEU A 76 -12.99 2.45 -5.07
C LEU A 76 -13.54 1.39 -6.04
N ALA A 77 -13.16 0.12 -5.85
CA ALA A 77 -13.71 -0.98 -6.63
C ALA A 77 -15.24 -1.08 -6.46
N GLN A 78 -15.74 -1.02 -5.21
CA GLN A 78 -17.18 -1.02 -4.94
C GLN A 78 -17.89 0.15 -5.61
N GLN A 79 -17.33 1.37 -5.51
CA GLN A 79 -17.92 2.55 -6.14
C GLN A 79 -17.96 2.42 -7.68
N ALA A 80 -16.94 1.79 -8.28
CA ALA A 80 -16.88 1.55 -9.72
C ALA A 80 -17.96 0.56 -10.17
N ASP A 81 -18.18 -0.51 -9.39
CA ASP A 81 -19.23 -1.50 -9.67
C ASP A 81 -20.63 -0.89 -9.50
N ASP A 82 -20.85 -0.09 -8.46
CA ASP A 82 -22.12 0.63 -8.24
C ASP A 82 -22.41 1.61 -9.39
N GLN A 83 -21.39 2.32 -9.89
CA GLN A 83 -21.52 3.23 -11.03
C GLN A 83 -21.87 2.49 -12.33
N GLU A 84 -21.26 1.32 -12.57
CA GLU A 84 -21.55 0.49 -13.74
C GLU A 84 -23.01 0.00 -13.72
N LEU A 85 -23.51 -0.44 -12.56
CA LEU A 85 -24.90 -0.85 -12.37
C LEU A 85 -25.91 0.30 -12.50
N ALA A 86 -25.58 1.49 -12.02
CA ALA A 86 -26.46 2.65 -12.10
C ALA A 86 -26.55 3.26 -13.52
N SER A 87 -25.54 2.99 -14.36
CA SER A 87 -25.43 3.55 -15.72
C SER A 87 -25.83 2.55 -16.81
N SER A 88 -26.13 1.29 -16.46
CA SER A 88 -26.60 0.22 -17.35
C SER A 88 -28.12 0.22 -17.49
#